data_AF-A0A818N895-F1
#
_entry.id   AF-A0A818N895-F1
#
_cell.length_a   1.000
_cell.length_b   1.000
_cell.length_c   1.000
_cell.angle_alpha   90.00
_cell.angle_beta   90.00
_cell.angle_gamma   90.00
#
_symmetry.space_group_name_H-M   'P 1'
#
loop_
_entity.id
_entity.type
_entity.pdbx_description
1 polymer ?
#
loop_
_entity_poly.entity_id
_entity_poly.type
_entity_poly.pdbx_seq_one_letter_code
_entity_poly.pdbx_strand_id
1 'polypeptide(L)'
;MATGNSRHNTKEVIAHAGDPKYVQLVYDTWTPRPHFIVIQYKPQQNASPAELQATYELIGCFLRENPQYDNEAILSFHRGKWYQQYTDKWHAHLCVPKIPYLEQARIQIREPSKNKEWRNARTFDEAMTKWYTAKEQDGIKYRDECLKKKISDHTLVKDVRLSILDANSREFKLVWTYPAPRIGVKALNPRTTTLASLYNFMSEIRSNAEKELGQRDPKFANFGCHLCLYVCGQSGTTVTCRQDQVFTENGGLDTDSDIIGYIQMDESQYAQWLPSNLRQKWLNEFSRVDHFVRT
;
A
#
# COMPACT_ATOMS: atom_id res chain seq x y z
N MET A 1 2.40 -15.16 -44.18
CA MET A 1 1.39 -14.25 -43.60
C MET A 1 1.54 -14.32 -42.09
N ALA A 2 2.07 -13.27 -41.47
CA ALA A 2 2.24 -13.20 -40.02
C ALA A 2 0.91 -12.74 -39.40
N THR A 3 0.24 -13.62 -38.67
CA THR A 3 -0.92 -13.26 -37.86
C THR A 3 -0.42 -12.50 -36.62
N GLY A 4 -0.53 -11.18 -36.67
CA GLY A 4 -0.28 -10.32 -35.52
C GLY A 4 -1.29 -10.62 -34.42
N ASN A 5 -0.84 -11.20 -33.32
CA ASN A 5 -1.58 -11.29 -32.08
C ASN A 5 -1.70 -9.87 -31.48
N SER A 6 -2.77 -9.13 -31.79
CA SER A 6 -3.12 -7.94 -31.02
C SER A 6 -3.60 -8.39 -29.64
N ARG A 7 -2.76 -8.16 -28.63
CA ARG A 7 -3.14 -8.31 -27.22
C ARG A 7 -4.13 -7.19 -26.87
N HIS A 8 -5.42 -7.42 -27.04
CA HIS A 8 -6.43 -6.53 -26.48
C HIS A 8 -6.47 -6.72 -24.96
N ASN A 9 -5.77 -5.84 -24.24
CA ASN A 9 -6.01 -5.59 -22.83
C ASN A 9 -7.34 -4.84 -22.73
N THR A 10 -8.44 -5.52 -22.42
CA THR A 10 -9.70 -4.87 -22.04
C THR A 10 -9.60 -4.38 -20.60
N LYS A 11 -8.85 -3.29 -20.39
CA LYS A 11 -8.98 -2.49 -19.16
C LYS A 11 -10.21 -1.62 -19.35
N GLU A 12 -11.29 -1.93 -18.64
CA GLU A 12 -12.48 -1.08 -18.62
C GLU A 12 -12.19 0.16 -17.76
N VAL A 13 -12.49 1.34 -18.31
CA VAL A 13 -12.29 2.61 -17.63
C VAL A 13 -13.56 2.95 -16.87
N ILE A 14 -13.41 3.21 -15.57
CA ILE A 14 -14.54 3.35 -14.64
C ILE A 14 -14.84 4.81 -14.37
N ALA A 15 -13.81 5.65 -14.32
CA ALA A 15 -13.94 7.06 -14.01
C ALA A 15 -12.79 7.90 -14.58
N HIS A 16 -13.10 9.18 -14.81
CA HIS A 16 -12.16 10.25 -15.16
C HIS A 16 -12.37 11.43 -14.20
N ALA A 17 -11.32 12.21 -13.93
CA ALA A 17 -11.46 13.53 -13.32
C ALA A 17 -10.79 14.59 -14.21
N GLY A 18 -11.41 15.77 -14.28
CA GLY A 18 -10.86 16.92 -15.01
C GLY A 18 -10.61 16.64 -16.50
N ASP A 19 -9.55 17.24 -17.05
CA ASP A 19 -9.09 16.96 -18.42
C ASP A 19 -8.62 15.49 -18.48
N PRO A 20 -9.28 14.61 -19.27
CA PRO A 20 -8.97 13.17 -19.38
C PRO A 20 -7.61 12.87 -20.03
N LYS A 21 -6.66 13.80 -19.97
CA LYS A 21 -5.27 13.66 -20.42
C LYS A 21 -4.32 13.21 -19.32
N TYR A 22 -4.72 13.25 -18.04
CA TYR A 22 -3.81 13.01 -16.91
C TYR A 22 -3.88 11.57 -16.37
N VAL A 23 -5.01 11.17 -15.78
CA VAL A 23 -5.17 9.84 -15.15
C VAL A 23 -6.56 9.23 -15.37
N GLN A 24 -6.64 7.90 -15.27
CA GLN A 24 -7.90 7.14 -15.29
C GLN A 24 -7.89 6.02 -14.24
N LEU A 25 -9.09 5.65 -13.77
CA LEU A 25 -9.31 4.57 -12.81
C LEU A 25 -9.79 3.33 -13.57
N VAL A 26 -9.10 2.20 -13.39
CA VAL A 26 -9.42 0.92 -14.05
C VAL A 26 -9.52 -0.21 -13.03
N TYR A 27 -10.31 -1.24 -13.35
CA TYR A 27 -10.35 -2.46 -12.53
C TYR A 27 -9.05 -3.24 -12.66
N ASP A 28 -8.51 -3.70 -11.53
CA ASP A 28 -7.51 -4.75 -11.57
C ASP A 28 -8.19 -6.12 -11.72
N THR A 29 -8.36 -6.59 -12.95
CA THR A 29 -8.90 -7.93 -13.21
C THR A 29 -7.87 -9.04 -13.09
N TRP A 30 -6.59 -8.69 -12.86
CA TRP A 30 -5.48 -9.64 -12.78
C TRP A 30 -5.24 -10.15 -11.38
N THR A 31 -5.61 -9.35 -10.37
CA THR A 31 -5.52 -9.76 -8.99
C THR A 31 -6.91 -9.71 -8.34
N PRO A 32 -7.31 -10.75 -7.62
CA PRO A 32 -8.60 -10.80 -6.91
C PRO A 32 -8.60 -9.99 -5.60
N ARG A 33 -7.56 -9.18 -5.38
CA ARG A 33 -7.53 -8.25 -4.25
C ARG A 33 -8.42 -7.07 -4.61
N PRO A 34 -9.34 -6.65 -3.73
CA PRO A 34 -10.30 -5.60 -4.04
C PRO A 34 -9.62 -4.24 -4.19
N HIS A 35 -9.19 -3.95 -5.42
CA HIS A 35 -8.58 -2.67 -5.72
C HIS A 35 -8.73 -2.27 -7.18
N PHE A 36 -8.65 -0.96 -7.37
CA PHE A 36 -8.58 -0.30 -8.65
C PHE A 36 -7.16 0.16 -8.91
N ILE A 37 -6.78 0.31 -10.17
CA ILE A 37 -5.49 0.87 -10.57
C ILE A 37 -5.74 2.27 -11.13
N VAL A 38 -5.03 3.25 -10.59
CA VAL A 38 -4.90 4.58 -11.18
C VAL A 38 -3.73 4.54 -12.14
N ILE A 39 -3.99 4.82 -13.41
CA ILE A 39 -2.97 4.83 -14.45
C ILE A 39 -2.90 6.19 -15.15
N GLN A 40 -1.68 6.60 -15.48
CA GLN A 40 -1.43 7.77 -16.33
C GLN A 40 -1.84 7.47 -17.77
N TYR A 41 -2.35 8.48 -18.46
CA TYR A 41 -2.53 8.41 -19.92
C TYR A 41 -1.20 8.43 -20.67
N LYS A 42 -0.25 9.25 -20.20
CA LYS A 42 1.11 9.32 -20.71
C LYS A 42 2.05 8.76 -19.64
N PRO A 43 2.50 7.50 -19.75
CA PRO A 43 3.29 6.89 -18.71
C PRO A 43 4.61 7.65 -18.50
N GLN A 44 4.86 8.07 -17.26
CA GLN A 44 6.11 8.69 -16.83
C GLN A 44 6.64 7.98 -15.59
N GLN A 45 7.92 8.19 -15.28
CA GLN A 45 8.56 7.55 -14.13
C GLN A 45 8.10 8.15 -12.80
N ASN A 46 7.81 9.45 -12.78
CA ASN A 46 7.31 10.17 -11.62
C ASN A 46 5.99 10.86 -11.99
N ALA A 47 5.08 10.99 -11.04
CA ALA A 47 3.90 11.85 -11.21
C ALA A 47 4.28 13.31 -11.00
N SER A 48 3.82 14.16 -11.90
CA SER A 48 3.79 15.61 -11.74
C SER A 48 2.76 16.02 -10.67
N PRO A 49 2.89 17.23 -10.09
CA PRO A 49 1.89 17.76 -9.16
C PRO A 49 0.47 17.75 -9.72
N ALA A 50 0.31 18.03 -11.02
CA ALA A 50 -1.00 18.01 -11.69
C ALA A 50 -1.59 16.60 -11.77
N GLU A 51 -0.78 15.56 -12.02
CA GLU A 51 -1.26 14.17 -12.05
C GLU A 51 -1.64 13.66 -10.66
N LEU A 52 -0.91 14.08 -9.63
CA LEU A 52 -1.25 13.79 -8.24
C LEU A 52 -2.57 14.44 -7.85
N GLN A 53 -2.77 15.72 -8.20
CA GLN A 53 -4.02 16.43 -7.99
C GLN A 53 -5.19 15.75 -8.71
N ALA A 54 -5.02 15.44 -10.01
CA ALA A 54 -6.03 14.75 -10.82
C ALA A 54 -6.37 13.36 -10.26
N THR A 55 -5.37 12.64 -9.72
CA THR A 55 -5.59 11.36 -9.03
C THR A 55 -6.52 11.55 -7.84
N TYR A 56 -6.32 12.59 -7.05
CA TYR A 56 -7.12 12.82 -5.86
C TYR A 56 -8.54 13.26 -6.15
N GLU A 57 -8.72 14.11 -7.16
CA GLU A 57 -10.04 14.50 -7.65
C GLU A 57 -10.80 13.28 -8.16
N LEU A 58 -10.12 12.41 -8.92
CA LEU A 58 -10.66 11.14 -9.42
C LEU A 58 -11.10 10.22 -8.29
N ILE A 59 -10.24 10.01 -7.29
CA ILE A 59 -10.57 9.17 -6.14
C ILE A 59 -11.71 9.79 -5.32
N GLY A 60 -11.68 11.10 -5.08
CA GLY A 60 -12.74 11.79 -4.35
C GLY A 60 -14.10 11.70 -5.06
N CYS A 61 -14.14 11.93 -6.38
CA CYS A 61 -15.34 11.74 -7.19
C CYS A 61 -15.83 10.30 -7.13
N PHE A 62 -14.93 9.35 -7.36
CA PHE A 62 -15.26 7.92 -7.34
C PHE A 62 -15.87 7.49 -6.00
N LEU A 63 -15.28 7.92 -4.87
CA LEU A 63 -15.78 7.56 -3.53
C LEU A 63 -17.13 8.24 -3.20
N ARG A 64 -17.40 9.44 -3.73
CA ARG A 64 -18.74 10.07 -3.61
C ARG A 64 -19.81 9.29 -4.38
N GLU A 65 -19.46 8.82 -5.57
CA GLU A 65 -20.36 8.02 -6.40
C GLU A 65 -20.49 6.58 -5.90
N ASN A 66 -19.53 6.11 -5.12
CA ASN A 66 -19.45 4.75 -4.56
C ASN A 66 -19.26 4.80 -3.03
N PRO A 67 -20.25 5.32 -2.28
CA PRO A 67 -20.13 5.55 -0.83
C PRO A 67 -19.88 4.26 -0.03
N GLN A 68 -20.17 3.08 -0.60
CA GLN A 68 -19.84 1.79 0.00
C GLN A 68 -18.34 1.56 0.22
N TYR A 69 -17.47 2.37 -0.41
CA TYR A 69 -16.02 2.29 -0.25
C TYR A 69 -15.44 3.39 0.66
N ASP A 70 -16.22 4.41 1.00
CA ASP A 70 -15.74 5.71 1.48
C ASP A 70 -14.89 5.65 2.77
N ASN A 71 -15.33 4.85 3.74
CA ASN A 71 -14.69 4.80 5.07
C ASN A 71 -13.54 3.80 5.17
N GLU A 72 -13.34 2.97 4.15
CA GLU A 72 -12.39 1.87 4.20
C GLU A 72 -11.32 1.96 3.10
N ALA A 73 -11.53 2.83 2.10
CA ALA A 73 -10.62 3.00 0.98
C ALA A 73 -9.21 3.44 1.40
N ILE A 74 -8.20 2.88 0.74
CA ILE A 74 -6.79 3.17 0.95
C ILE A 74 -6.14 3.43 -0.41
N LEU A 75 -5.60 4.62 -0.61
CA LEU A 75 -4.82 4.95 -1.79
C LEU A 75 -3.35 4.59 -1.56
N SER A 76 -2.84 3.63 -2.32
CA SER A 76 -1.50 3.07 -2.21
C SER A 76 -0.65 3.49 -3.42
N PHE A 77 0.34 4.35 -3.20
CA PHE A 77 1.37 4.65 -4.20
C PHE A 77 2.49 3.62 -4.12
N HIS A 78 2.83 3.01 -5.25
CA HIS A 78 3.89 2.03 -5.32
C HIS A 78 5.17 2.73 -5.80
N ARG A 79 6.28 2.50 -5.10
CA ARG A 79 7.59 3.03 -5.52
C ARG A 79 8.69 2.00 -5.33
N GLY A 80 9.68 2.02 -6.22
CA GLY A 80 10.81 1.08 -6.21
C GLY A 80 10.41 -0.32 -6.69
N LYS A 81 11.35 -1.27 -6.62
CA LYS A 81 11.10 -2.66 -7.06
C LYS A 81 10.52 -3.48 -5.92
N TRP A 82 9.19 -3.60 -5.88
CA TRP A 82 8.54 -4.67 -5.13
C TRP A 82 8.28 -5.83 -6.07
N TYR A 83 9.09 -6.89 -5.92
CA TYR A 83 8.88 -8.23 -6.46
C TYR A 83 8.83 -8.47 -7.98
N GLN A 84 8.82 -7.47 -8.88
CA GLN A 84 8.99 -7.71 -10.33
C GLN A 84 9.75 -6.60 -11.08
N GLN A 85 10.39 -7.02 -12.19
CA GLN A 85 11.22 -6.20 -13.10
C GLN A 85 10.41 -5.24 -14.01
N TYR A 86 9.12 -5.05 -13.75
CA TYR A 86 8.22 -4.17 -14.50
C TYR A 86 7.58 -3.23 -13.46
N THR A 87 7.65 -1.91 -13.50
CA THR A 87 7.96 -0.94 -14.56
C THR A 87 8.49 0.34 -13.92
N ASP A 88 9.41 1.06 -14.58
CA ASP A 88 9.85 2.42 -14.21
C ASP A 88 8.74 3.48 -14.42
N LYS A 89 7.49 3.14 -14.12
CA LYS A 89 6.30 3.96 -14.40
C LYS A 89 5.52 4.10 -13.12
N TRP A 90 5.05 5.31 -12.87
CA TRP A 90 4.20 5.61 -11.74
C TRP A 90 2.82 4.96 -11.91
N HIS A 91 2.30 4.39 -10.83
CA HIS A 91 0.91 3.97 -10.71
C HIS A 91 0.49 3.95 -9.24
N ALA A 92 -0.82 4.03 -9.00
CA ALA A 92 -1.40 3.92 -7.67
C ALA A 92 -2.50 2.86 -7.65
N HIS A 93 -2.74 2.29 -6.47
CA HIS A 93 -3.81 1.33 -6.25
C HIS A 93 -4.82 1.95 -5.28
N LEU A 94 -6.10 1.95 -5.60
CA LEU A 94 -7.16 2.25 -4.63
C LEU A 94 -7.67 0.92 -4.07
N CYS A 95 -7.19 0.53 -2.90
CA CYS A 95 -7.67 -0.64 -2.18
C CYS A 95 -9.02 -0.31 -1.52
N VAL A 96 -9.99 -1.20 -1.65
CA VAL A 96 -11.35 -1.04 -1.12
C VAL A 96 -11.81 -2.34 -0.44
N PRO A 97 -12.92 -2.34 0.33
CA PRO A 97 -13.47 -3.56 0.90
C PRO A 97 -13.79 -4.65 -0.12
N LYS A 98 -13.52 -5.89 0.26
CA LYS A 98 -13.75 -7.10 -0.55
C LYS A 98 -15.16 -7.25 -1.10
N ILE A 99 -16.20 -7.14 -0.27
CA ILE A 99 -17.55 -7.60 -0.65
C ILE A 99 -18.13 -6.77 -1.82
N PRO A 100 -18.20 -5.43 -1.76
CA PRO A 100 -18.80 -4.68 -2.85
C PRO A 100 -17.95 -4.72 -4.13
N TYR A 101 -16.63 -4.85 -4.01
CA TYR A 101 -15.74 -5.01 -5.16
C TYR A 101 -16.04 -6.29 -5.95
N LEU A 102 -16.26 -7.42 -5.28
CA LEU A 102 -16.49 -8.70 -5.95
C LEU A 102 -17.80 -8.73 -6.71
N GLU A 103 -18.85 -8.10 -6.19
CA GLU A 103 -20.12 -7.96 -6.91
C GLU A 103 -19.94 -7.17 -8.21
N GLN A 104 -19.18 -6.09 -8.16
CA GLN A 104 -18.90 -5.23 -9.32
C GLN A 104 -17.96 -5.91 -10.32
N ALA A 105 -16.91 -6.58 -9.85
CA ALA A 105 -15.97 -7.32 -10.68
C ALA A 105 -16.61 -8.53 -11.39
N ARG A 106 -17.57 -9.23 -10.76
CA ARG A 106 -18.35 -10.32 -11.38
C ARG A 106 -19.10 -9.85 -12.63
N ILE A 107 -19.60 -8.61 -12.64
CA ILE A 107 -20.34 -8.05 -13.78
C ILE A 107 -19.41 -7.86 -14.99
N GLN A 108 -18.15 -7.53 -14.75
CA GLN A 108 -17.21 -7.12 -15.79
C GLN A 108 -16.26 -8.24 -16.25
N ILE A 109 -15.87 -9.17 -15.36
CA ILE A 109 -14.98 -10.28 -15.70
C ILE A 109 -15.81 -11.39 -16.36
N ARG A 110 -16.02 -11.25 -17.68
CA ARG A 110 -16.63 -12.30 -18.53
C ARG A 110 -15.62 -13.35 -19.02
N GLU A 111 -14.32 -13.09 -18.93
CA GLU A 111 -13.27 -14.03 -19.38
C GLU A 111 -12.23 -14.34 -18.29
N PRO A 112 -11.79 -15.60 -18.16
CA PRO A 112 -10.83 -16.00 -17.14
C PRO A 112 -9.44 -15.40 -17.37
N SER A 113 -8.85 -14.83 -16.31
CA SER A 113 -7.49 -14.31 -16.35
C SER A 113 -6.47 -15.42 -16.65
N LYS A 114 -5.24 -15.05 -17.08
CA LYS A 114 -4.16 -16.03 -17.33
C LYS A 114 -3.69 -16.75 -16.08
N ASN A 115 -4.15 -16.37 -14.90
CA ASN A 115 -3.69 -16.93 -13.64
C ASN A 115 -4.25 -18.36 -13.43
N LYS A 116 -3.43 -19.26 -12.86
CA LYS A 116 -3.73 -20.70 -12.78
C LYS A 116 -4.96 -20.99 -11.93
N GLU A 117 -5.22 -20.20 -10.89
CA GLU A 117 -6.43 -20.36 -10.07
C GLU A 117 -7.71 -20.04 -10.85
N TRP A 118 -7.63 -19.14 -11.84
CA TRP A 118 -8.76 -18.73 -12.68
C TRP A 118 -9.07 -19.74 -13.79
N ARG A 119 -8.04 -20.36 -14.39
CA ARG A 119 -8.23 -21.35 -15.47
C ARG A 119 -8.98 -22.61 -15.04
N ASN A 120 -8.84 -22.98 -13.77
CA ASN A 120 -9.33 -24.25 -13.24
C ASN A 120 -10.56 -24.08 -12.34
N ALA A 121 -11.13 -22.88 -12.28
CA ALA A 121 -12.35 -22.60 -11.54
C ALA A 121 -13.55 -22.62 -12.48
N ARG A 122 -14.65 -23.25 -12.04
CA ARG A 122 -15.89 -23.32 -12.82
C ARG A 122 -16.72 -22.05 -12.68
N THR A 123 -16.51 -21.31 -11.61
CA THR A 123 -17.20 -20.04 -11.31
C THR A 123 -16.19 -19.00 -10.81
N PHE A 124 -16.56 -17.72 -10.91
CA PHE A 124 -15.82 -16.62 -10.28
C PHE A 124 -15.61 -16.90 -8.78
N ASP A 125 -16.65 -17.37 -8.08
CA ASP A 125 -16.61 -17.61 -6.63
C ASP A 125 -15.63 -18.71 -6.24
N GLU A 126 -15.55 -19.76 -7.06
CA GLU A 126 -14.56 -20.82 -6.89
C GLU A 126 -13.14 -20.29 -7.12
N ALA A 127 -12.91 -19.45 -8.15
CA ALA A 127 -11.61 -18.85 -8.43
C ALA A 127 -11.15 -17.97 -7.26
N MET A 128 -12.06 -17.12 -6.78
CA MET A 128 -11.86 -16.23 -5.65
C MET A 128 -11.54 -17.00 -4.37
N THR A 129 -12.33 -18.02 -4.05
CA THR A 129 -12.14 -18.84 -2.85
C THR A 129 -10.80 -19.56 -2.88
N LYS A 130 -10.44 -20.18 -4.02
CA LYS A 130 -9.13 -20.85 -4.19
C LYS A 130 -7.97 -19.89 -4.01
N TRP A 131 -8.06 -18.70 -4.61
CA TRP A 131 -6.99 -17.70 -4.48
C TRP A 131 -6.86 -17.20 -3.04
N TYR A 132 -7.97 -16.86 -2.37
CA TYR A 132 -7.93 -16.39 -0.98
C TYR A 132 -7.37 -17.47 -0.05
N THR A 133 -7.76 -18.73 -0.24
CA THR A 133 -7.23 -19.87 0.54
C THR A 133 -5.73 -20.02 0.32
N ALA A 134 -5.26 -19.96 -0.94
CA ALA A 134 -3.84 -20.04 -1.25
C ALA A 134 -3.06 -18.87 -0.64
N LYS A 135 -3.62 -17.65 -0.65
CA LYS A 135 -2.99 -16.46 -0.05
C LYS A 135 -3.00 -16.45 1.46
N GLU A 136 -4.02 -17.02 2.08
CA GLU A 136 -4.03 -17.24 3.53
C GLU A 136 -2.93 -18.22 3.92
N GLN A 137 -2.77 -19.32 3.18
CA GLN A 137 -1.68 -20.27 3.39
C GLN A 137 -0.30 -19.64 3.15
N ASP A 138 -0.13 -18.87 2.07
CA ASP A 138 1.09 -18.09 1.81
C ASP A 138 1.38 -17.13 2.98
N GLY A 139 0.34 -16.43 3.48
CA GLY A 139 0.44 -15.49 4.59
C GLY A 139 0.84 -16.16 5.90
N ILE A 140 0.26 -17.32 6.22
CA ILE A 140 0.62 -18.13 7.39
C ILE A 140 2.07 -18.60 7.27
N LYS A 141 2.45 -19.15 6.11
CA LYS A 141 3.82 -19.59 5.86
C LYS A 141 4.81 -18.43 5.99
N TYR A 142 4.47 -17.27 5.44
CA TYR A 142 5.28 -16.06 5.50
C TYR A 142 5.41 -15.52 6.93
N ARG A 143 4.33 -15.51 7.72
CA ARG A 143 4.37 -15.24 9.18
C ARG A 143 5.37 -16.16 9.86
N ASP A 144 5.18 -17.47 9.68
CA ASP A 144 5.95 -18.48 10.40
C ASP A 144 7.44 -18.40 10.03
N GLU A 145 7.77 -18.13 8.76
CA GLU A 145 9.14 -17.85 8.31
C GLU A 145 9.70 -16.58 8.93
N CYS A 146 8.91 -15.50 8.99
CA CYS A 146 9.32 -14.25 9.64
C CYS A 146 9.59 -14.47 11.13
N LEU A 147 8.70 -15.15 11.86
CA LEU A 147 8.87 -15.47 13.27
C LEU A 147 10.10 -16.35 13.52
N LYS A 148 10.33 -17.38 12.69
CA LYS A 148 11.52 -18.23 12.78
C LYS A 148 12.82 -17.44 12.62
N LYS A 149 12.89 -16.56 11.60
CA LYS A 149 14.07 -15.69 11.38
C LYS A 149 14.28 -14.70 12.54
N LYS A 150 13.20 -14.19 13.15
CA LYS A 150 13.23 -13.24 14.27
C LYS A 150 13.73 -13.86 15.58
N ILE A 151 13.50 -15.15 15.81
CA ILE A 151 13.93 -15.87 17.03
C ILE A 151 15.40 -16.32 16.93
N SER A 152 15.90 -16.62 15.72
CA SER A 152 17.25 -17.17 15.52
C SER A 152 18.37 -16.12 15.45
N ASP A 153 18.05 -14.83 15.33
CA ASP A 153 19.04 -13.83 14.91
C ASP A 153 19.75 -13.15 16.09
N HIS A 154 20.88 -13.73 16.52
CA HIS A 154 21.88 -13.06 17.37
C HIS A 154 22.47 -11.78 16.74
N THR A 155 22.11 -11.42 15.49
CA THR A 155 22.53 -10.19 14.81
C THR A 155 21.56 -9.01 14.95
N LEU A 156 20.38 -9.20 15.57
CA LEU A 156 19.41 -8.12 15.82
C LEU A 156 19.98 -6.99 16.73
N VAL A 157 21.15 -7.17 17.34
CA VAL A 157 21.71 -6.29 18.38
C VAL A 157 22.10 -4.90 17.88
N LYS A 158 22.25 -4.65 16.58
CA LYS A 158 22.57 -3.29 16.10
C LYS A 158 21.33 -2.40 16.15
N ASP A 159 21.39 -1.34 16.96
CA ASP A 159 20.44 -0.22 16.89
C ASP A 159 20.46 0.35 15.47
N VAL A 160 19.51 -0.09 14.66
CA VAL A 160 19.21 0.56 13.39
C VAL A 160 18.38 1.78 13.72
N ARG A 161 19.03 2.84 14.21
CA ARG A 161 18.43 4.17 14.15
C ARG A 161 18.43 4.58 12.69
N LEU A 162 17.27 4.46 12.05
CA LEU A 162 17.10 5.08 10.75
C LEU A 162 16.91 6.57 10.98
N SER A 163 17.81 7.40 10.44
CA SER A 163 17.65 8.86 10.54
C SER A 163 16.39 9.33 9.81
N ILE A 164 15.83 8.48 8.94
CA ILE A 164 14.53 8.66 8.30
C ILE A 164 13.36 8.89 9.27
N LEU A 165 13.43 8.36 10.51
CA LEU A 165 12.37 8.52 11.51
C LEU A 165 12.49 9.84 12.25
N ASP A 166 13.68 10.43 12.21
CA ASP A 166 13.92 11.81 12.62
C ASP A 166 13.52 12.81 11.53
N ALA A 167 12.95 12.33 10.40
CA ALA A 167 12.29 13.18 9.41
C ALA A 167 10.99 13.78 9.99
N ASN A 168 11.15 14.67 10.96
CA ASN A 168 10.14 15.60 11.39
C ASN A 168 10.16 16.77 10.41
N SER A 169 9.21 16.78 9.49
CA SER A 169 8.93 18.00 8.74
C SER A 169 8.03 18.92 9.58
N ARG A 170 7.91 20.18 9.18
CA ARG A 170 6.93 21.10 9.81
C ARG A 170 5.49 20.61 9.67
N GLU A 171 5.22 19.68 8.76
CA GLU A 171 3.87 19.21 8.43
C GLU A 171 3.59 17.75 8.83
N PHE A 172 4.62 16.90 8.93
CA PHE A 172 4.47 15.46 9.13
C PHE A 172 5.48 14.87 10.11
N LYS A 173 5.04 13.86 10.86
CA LYS A 173 5.87 13.03 11.75
C LYS A 173 5.65 11.55 11.44
N LEU A 174 6.74 10.78 11.46
CA LEU A 174 6.68 9.32 11.41
C LEU A 174 6.52 8.72 12.80
N VAL A 175 5.73 7.65 12.90
CA VAL A 175 5.48 6.91 14.14
C VAL A 175 5.53 5.41 13.90
N TRP A 176 5.94 4.66 14.90
CA TRP A 176 5.92 3.20 14.84
C TRP A 176 4.53 2.68 15.18
N THR A 177 3.90 1.96 14.25
CA THR A 177 2.58 1.36 14.52
C THR A 177 2.72 0.03 15.26
N TYR A 178 1.63 -0.39 15.86
CA TYR A 178 1.51 -1.63 16.60
C TYR A 178 0.16 -2.28 16.29
N PRO A 179 0.07 -3.62 16.22
CA PRO A 179 1.16 -4.57 15.99
C PRO A 179 1.51 -4.68 14.50
N ALA A 180 0.87 -3.89 13.64
CA ALA A 180 1.11 -3.95 12.20
C ALA A 180 2.58 -3.59 11.86
N PRO A 181 3.21 -4.25 10.87
CA PRO A 181 4.56 -3.94 10.40
C PRO A 181 4.54 -2.72 9.49
N ARG A 182 4.17 -1.57 10.05
CA ARG A 182 4.00 -0.31 9.30
C ARG A 182 4.61 0.87 10.04
N ILE A 183 5.07 1.86 9.29
CA ILE A 183 5.46 3.15 9.84
C ILE A 183 4.30 4.11 9.55
N GLY A 184 3.61 4.58 10.59
CA GLY A 184 2.49 5.50 10.48
C GLY A 184 2.96 6.91 10.13
N VAL A 185 2.11 7.66 9.44
CA VAL A 185 2.33 9.07 9.11
C VAL A 185 1.28 9.91 9.81
N LYS A 186 1.72 10.80 10.71
CA LYS A 186 0.87 11.79 11.37
C LYS A 186 1.01 13.13 10.67
N ALA A 187 -0.10 13.79 10.38
CA ALA A 187 -0.10 15.19 10.00
C ALA A 187 -0.06 16.06 11.27
N LEU A 188 0.92 16.95 11.37
CA LEU A 188 1.04 17.90 12.48
C LEU A 188 0.00 19.01 12.38
N ASN A 189 -0.42 19.35 11.15
CA ASN A 189 -1.54 20.24 10.88
C ASN A 189 -2.39 19.69 9.72
N PRO A 190 -3.33 18.78 9.99
CA PRO A 190 -4.14 18.12 8.96
C PRO A 190 -4.88 19.09 8.03
N ARG A 191 -5.20 20.30 8.51
CA ARG A 191 -5.96 21.31 7.74
C ARG A 191 -5.15 21.97 6.63
N THR A 192 -3.82 21.98 6.73
CA THR A 192 -2.93 22.62 5.76
C THR A 192 -2.11 21.63 4.95
N THR A 193 -2.16 20.35 5.31
CA THR A 193 -1.50 19.27 4.59
C THR A 193 -2.03 19.19 3.16
N THR A 194 -1.11 19.24 2.20
CA THR A 194 -1.43 18.99 0.78
C THR A 194 -0.93 17.62 0.37
N LEU A 195 -1.52 17.06 -0.69
CA LEU A 195 -0.99 15.85 -1.28
C LEU A 195 0.42 16.05 -1.83
N ALA A 196 0.70 17.19 -2.46
CA ALA A 196 2.02 17.44 -3.00
C ALA A 196 3.06 17.45 -1.88
N SER A 197 2.77 18.07 -0.72
CA SER A 197 3.67 18.03 0.43
C SER A 197 3.84 16.63 1.00
N LEU A 198 2.75 15.85 1.08
CA LEU A 198 2.78 14.45 1.50
C LEU A 198 3.59 13.58 0.52
N TYR A 199 3.35 13.70 -0.79
CA TYR A 199 4.08 12.97 -1.82
C TYR A 199 5.57 13.31 -1.80
N ASN A 200 5.92 14.58 -1.62
CA ASN A 200 7.31 15.01 -1.50
C ASN A 200 7.96 14.45 -0.23
N PHE A 201 7.31 14.59 0.93
CA PHE A 201 7.76 14.02 2.20
C PHE A 201 8.03 12.52 2.08
N MET A 202 7.11 11.79 1.45
CA MET A 202 7.25 10.35 1.25
C MET A 202 8.32 9.98 0.22
N SER A 203 8.58 10.86 -0.77
CA SER A 203 9.70 10.72 -1.72
C SER A 203 11.04 10.84 -1.03
N GLU A 204 11.14 11.78 -0.09
CA GLU A 204 12.32 12.04 0.71
C GLU A 204 12.61 10.85 1.63
N ILE A 205 11.59 10.36 2.34
CA ILE A 205 11.65 9.14 3.13
C ILE A 205 12.18 7.98 2.27
N ARG A 206 11.55 7.66 1.13
CA ARG A 206 12.02 6.57 0.26
C ARG A 206 13.49 6.73 -0.12
N SER A 207 13.89 7.94 -0.52
CA SER A 207 15.27 8.22 -0.92
C SER A 207 16.26 8.05 0.24
N ASN A 208 15.88 8.48 1.45
CA ASN A 208 16.68 8.30 2.66
C ASN A 208 16.78 6.82 3.05
N ALA A 209 15.66 6.06 2.98
CA ALA A 209 15.65 4.63 3.22
C ALA A 209 16.54 3.90 2.22
N GLU A 210 16.37 4.16 0.92
CA GLU A 210 17.17 3.54 -0.15
C GLU A 210 18.67 3.80 0.05
N LYS A 211 19.05 5.04 0.41
CA LYS A 211 20.44 5.41 0.70
C LYS A 211 20.98 4.67 1.93
N GLU A 212 20.27 4.71 3.05
CA GLU A 212 20.73 4.06 4.29
C GLU A 212 20.77 2.53 4.17
N LEU A 213 19.82 1.94 3.47
CA LEU A 213 19.74 0.49 3.29
C LEU A 213 20.73 -0.01 2.24
N GLY A 214 20.88 0.71 1.13
CA GLY A 214 21.86 0.40 0.09
C GLY A 214 23.30 0.42 0.61
N GLN A 215 23.60 1.26 1.61
CA GLN A 215 24.89 1.25 2.31
C GLN A 215 25.10 0.00 3.17
N ARG A 216 24.03 -0.65 3.64
CA ARG A 216 24.10 -1.81 4.55
C ARG A 216 24.08 -3.14 3.81
N ASP A 217 23.25 -3.25 2.78
CA ASP A 217 23.15 -4.44 1.95
C ASP A 217 22.80 -4.03 0.51
N PRO A 218 23.67 -4.34 -0.47
CA PRO A 218 23.47 -4.01 -1.87
C PRO A 218 22.14 -4.53 -2.45
N LYS A 219 21.54 -5.58 -1.88
CA LYS A 219 20.23 -6.09 -2.31
C LYS A 219 19.10 -5.08 -2.11
N PHE A 220 19.30 -4.08 -1.25
CA PHE A 220 18.34 -3.00 -0.99
C PHE A 220 18.62 -1.71 -1.78
N ALA A 221 19.56 -1.72 -2.73
CA ALA A 221 19.84 -0.58 -3.60
C ALA A 221 18.64 -0.14 -4.47
N ASN A 222 17.53 -0.89 -4.44
CA ASN A 222 16.26 -0.55 -5.10
C ASN A 222 15.07 -0.74 -4.16
N PHE A 223 15.20 -0.33 -2.90
CA PHE A 223 14.17 -0.49 -1.87
C PHE A 223 12.81 -0.01 -2.38
N GLY A 224 11.84 -0.92 -2.37
CA GLY A 224 10.45 -0.63 -2.72
C GLY A 224 9.58 -0.51 -1.48
N CYS A 225 8.65 0.45 -1.49
CA CYS A 225 7.67 0.62 -0.44
C CYS A 225 6.29 0.90 -1.01
N HIS A 226 5.26 0.53 -0.25
CA HIS A 226 3.91 0.99 -0.50
C HIS A 226 3.60 2.12 0.47
N LEU A 227 2.93 3.09 -0.09
CA LEU A 227 2.62 4.31 0.60
C LEU A 227 1.13 4.52 0.59
N CYS A 228 0.54 4.19 1.71
CA CYS A 228 -0.89 3.99 1.86
C CYS A 228 -1.49 5.18 2.57
N LEU A 229 -2.50 5.79 1.99
CA LEU A 229 -3.19 6.95 2.53
C LEU A 229 -4.65 6.61 2.74
N TYR A 230 -5.18 7.00 3.89
CA TYR A 230 -6.61 6.86 4.15
C TYR A 230 -7.34 7.95 3.38
N VAL A 231 -8.28 7.52 2.53
CA VAL A 231 -9.01 8.43 1.64
C VAL A 231 -10.51 8.35 1.86
N CYS A 232 -11.20 9.43 1.55
CA CYS A 232 -12.65 9.55 1.53
C CYS A 232 -13.11 10.50 0.39
N GLY A 233 -14.40 10.55 0.11
CA GLY A 233 -15.07 11.36 -0.90
C GLY A 233 -15.70 12.63 -0.33
N GLN A 234 -15.56 12.90 0.98
CA GLN A 234 -16.18 14.06 1.61
C GLN A 234 -15.80 15.39 0.92
N SER A 235 -16.74 16.33 0.92
CA SER A 235 -16.52 17.65 0.31
C SER A 235 -15.40 18.40 1.04
N GLY A 236 -14.34 18.77 0.32
CA GLY A 236 -13.26 19.63 0.82
C GLY A 236 -11.99 18.91 1.28
N THR A 237 -11.99 17.58 1.43
CA THR A 237 -10.76 16.80 1.63
C THR A 237 -10.91 15.36 1.16
N THR A 238 -9.91 14.86 0.43
CA THR A 238 -9.84 13.43 0.04
C THR A 238 -9.01 12.62 1.04
N VAL A 239 -8.16 13.24 1.86
CA VAL A 239 -7.39 12.53 2.91
C VAL A 239 -8.18 12.56 4.21
N THR A 240 -8.24 11.43 4.89
CA THR A 240 -8.84 11.32 6.23
C THR A 240 -7.85 10.77 7.24
N CYS A 241 -8.14 10.95 8.53
CA CYS A 241 -7.40 10.33 9.61
C CYS A 241 -8.12 9.04 10.02
N ARG A 242 -7.35 8.02 10.42
CA ARG A 242 -7.88 6.88 11.17
C ARG A 242 -7.05 6.69 12.42
N GLN A 243 -7.71 6.22 13.48
CA GLN A 243 -7.05 5.82 14.70
C GLN A 243 -6.20 4.58 14.44
N ASP A 244 -4.98 4.59 14.96
CA ASP A 244 -4.08 3.46 14.97
C ASP A 244 -3.36 3.39 16.33
N GLN A 245 -2.86 2.22 16.66
CA GLN A 245 -2.06 2.03 17.85
C GLN A 245 -0.60 2.31 17.51
N VAL A 246 0.03 3.21 18.24
CA VAL A 246 1.42 3.61 17.99
C VAL A 246 2.26 3.46 19.24
N PHE A 247 3.53 3.14 19.07
CA PHE A 247 4.47 3.18 20.16
C PHE A 247 4.79 4.62 20.54
N THR A 248 4.83 4.88 21.85
CA THR A 248 5.37 6.13 22.38
C THR A 248 6.90 6.04 22.46
N GLU A 249 7.55 7.20 22.58
CA GLU A 249 9.03 7.29 22.69
C GLU A 249 9.58 6.49 23.89
N ASN A 250 8.77 6.32 24.94
CA ASN A 250 9.11 5.55 26.14
C ASN A 250 8.72 4.06 26.07
N GLY A 251 8.23 3.57 24.93
CA GLY A 251 7.78 2.17 24.76
C GLY A 251 6.38 1.85 25.30
N GLY A 252 5.63 2.88 25.68
CA GLY A 252 4.19 2.80 25.90
C GLY A 252 3.44 2.59 24.58
N LEU A 253 2.13 2.41 24.67
CA LEU A 253 1.23 2.41 23.51
C LEU A 253 0.29 3.60 23.65
N ASP A 254 0.16 4.36 22.58
CA ASP A 254 -0.91 5.34 22.38
C ASP A 254 -1.93 4.72 21.43
N THR A 255 -3.12 4.43 21.95
CA THR A 255 -4.19 3.72 21.22
C THR A 255 -5.13 4.66 20.45
N ASP A 256 -5.01 5.97 20.67
CA ASP A 256 -5.91 6.98 20.11
C ASP A 256 -5.18 7.92 19.14
N SER A 257 -4.10 7.42 18.55
CA SER A 257 -3.28 8.20 17.64
C SER A 257 -3.90 8.27 16.25
N ASP A 258 -4.30 9.47 15.85
CA ASP A 258 -4.73 9.72 14.48
C ASP A 258 -3.54 9.73 13.50
N ILE A 259 -3.60 8.85 12.50
CA ILE A 259 -2.65 8.83 11.38
C ILE A 259 -3.42 9.03 10.06
N ILE A 260 -2.77 9.66 9.09
CA ILE A 260 -3.36 9.91 7.75
C ILE A 260 -3.02 8.80 6.74
N GLY A 261 -2.18 7.86 7.14
CA GLY A 261 -1.66 6.81 6.30
C GLY A 261 -0.44 6.15 6.91
N TYR A 262 0.21 5.29 6.14
CA TYR A 262 1.35 4.51 6.56
C TYR A 262 2.24 4.08 5.40
N ILE A 263 3.47 3.73 5.74
CA ILE A 263 4.43 3.07 4.86
C ILE A 263 4.39 1.59 5.20
N GLN A 264 3.95 0.78 4.25
CA GLN A 264 4.00 -0.67 4.40
C GLN A 264 5.43 -1.15 4.18
N MET A 265 5.87 -1.94 5.13
CA MET A 265 7.20 -2.51 5.20
C MET A 265 7.16 -4.01 5.01
N ASP A 266 8.27 -4.59 4.56
CA ASP A 266 8.49 -6.02 4.64
C ASP A 266 8.59 -6.43 6.12
N GLU A 267 7.78 -7.40 6.54
CA GLU A 267 7.64 -7.79 7.94
C GLU A 267 8.90 -8.42 8.52
N SER A 268 9.72 -9.05 7.67
CA SER A 268 11.02 -9.60 8.05
C SER A 268 12.03 -8.50 8.36
N GLN A 269 11.86 -7.34 7.72
CA GLN A 269 12.72 -6.18 7.88
C GLN A 269 12.23 -5.26 9.01
N TYR A 270 10.92 -5.15 9.19
CA TYR A 270 10.32 -4.23 10.17
C TYR A 270 10.89 -4.41 11.59
N ALA A 271 11.01 -5.65 12.07
CA ALA A 271 11.57 -5.93 13.39
C ALA A 271 13.05 -5.49 13.52
N GLN A 272 13.82 -5.58 12.44
CA GLN A 272 15.21 -5.13 12.43
C GLN A 272 15.31 -3.60 12.51
N TRP A 273 14.26 -2.90 12.06
CA TRP A 273 14.23 -1.44 12.00
C TRP A 273 13.60 -0.81 13.23
N LEU A 274 12.79 -1.57 13.97
CA LEU A 274 12.27 -1.12 15.26
C LEU A 274 13.40 -0.82 16.25
N PRO A 275 13.29 0.28 17.00
CA PRO A 275 14.13 0.54 18.16
C PRO A 275 14.19 -0.67 19.07
N SER A 276 15.39 -0.98 19.58
CA SER A 276 15.66 -2.18 20.38
C SER A 276 14.72 -2.29 21.60
N ASN A 277 14.37 -1.16 22.22
CA ASN A 277 13.43 -1.09 23.34
C ASN A 277 11.96 -1.40 22.96
N LEU A 278 11.56 -1.22 21.70
CA LEU A 278 10.20 -1.51 21.22
C LEU A 278 10.08 -2.94 20.65
N ARG A 279 11.20 -3.46 20.15
CA ARG A 279 11.23 -4.67 19.33
C ARG A 279 10.64 -5.89 20.01
N GLN A 280 11.04 -6.21 21.24
CA GLN A 280 10.55 -7.43 21.91
C GLN A 280 9.04 -7.36 22.16
N LYS A 281 8.54 -6.18 22.54
CA LYS A 281 7.11 -5.94 22.74
C LYS A 281 6.34 -6.11 21.43
N TRP A 282 6.85 -5.54 20.34
CA TRP A 282 6.26 -5.74 19.02
C TRP A 282 6.30 -7.20 18.59
N LEU A 283 7.41 -7.92 18.77
CA LEU A 283 7.54 -9.33 18.39
C LEU A 283 6.53 -10.23 19.11
N ASN A 284 6.39 -10.04 20.42
CA ASN A 284 5.45 -10.81 21.24
C ASN A 284 4.02 -10.66 20.71
N GLU A 285 3.64 -9.46 20.30
CA GLU A 285 2.28 -9.14 19.92
C GLU A 285 2.01 -9.41 18.46
N PHE A 286 2.99 -9.16 17.60
CA PHE A 286 3.01 -9.63 16.22
C PHE A 286 2.75 -11.15 16.19
N SER A 287 3.44 -11.96 17.00
CA SER A 287 3.18 -13.41 17.03
C SER A 287 1.75 -13.84 17.44
N ARG A 288 0.95 -12.92 18.01
CA ARG A 288 -0.40 -13.20 18.51
C ARG A 288 -1.50 -12.71 17.58
N VAL A 289 -1.18 -11.84 16.61
CA VAL A 289 -2.19 -11.28 15.69
C VAL A 289 -2.27 -12.06 14.38
N ASP A 290 -3.46 -12.09 13.81
CA ASP A 290 -3.65 -12.61 12.46
C ASP A 290 -3.03 -11.63 11.44
N HIS A 291 -2.03 -12.08 10.69
CA HIS A 291 -1.36 -11.26 9.66
C HIS A 291 -2.01 -11.36 8.29
N PHE A 292 -3.16 -12.03 8.18
CA PHE A 292 -3.92 -11.93 6.97
C PHE A 292 -4.48 -10.52 6.89
N VAL A 293 -3.84 -9.66 6.10
CA VAL A 293 -4.38 -8.34 5.77
C VAL A 293 -5.65 -8.60 4.96
N ARG A 294 -6.79 -8.67 5.67
CA ARG A 294 -8.12 -8.54 5.10
C ARG A 294 -8.23 -7.10 4.60
N THR A 295 -7.75 -6.84 3.38
CA THR A 295 -8.30 -5.75 2.58
C THR A 295 -9.58 -6.26 1.94
#